data_AF-A0A974SHA5-F1
#
_entry.id   AF-A0A974SHA5-F1
#
_cell.length_a   1.000
_cell.length_b   1.000
_cell.length_c   1.000
_cell.angle_alpha   90.00
_cell.angle_beta   90.00
_cell.angle_gamma   90.00
#
_symmetry.space_group_name_H-M   'P 1'
#
loop_
_entity.id
_entity.type
_entity.pdbx_description
1 polymer ?
#
loop_
_entity_poly.entity_id
_entity_poly.type
_entity_poly.pdbx_seq_one_letter_code
_entity_poly.pdbx_strand_id
1 'polypeptide(L)'
;MQGTFTGTGRSASFTPRQGAAFNVSLWGTFVATVQMERSFDNGVTWLPLTAAGTQLYVWTGPASEIAAEVMPGVLYSLNCTAFTSGTVNYLMGQAQ
;
A
#
# COMPACT_ATOMS: atom_id res chain seq x y z
N MET A 1 -10.01 -0.43 1.10
CA MET A 1 -9.68 -1.86 1.20
C MET A 1 -9.09 -2.18 2.57
N GLN A 2 -9.27 -3.41 3.03
CA GLN A 2 -8.63 -3.93 4.24
C GLN A 2 -8.40 -5.43 4.08
N GLY A 3 -7.42 -5.99 4.77
CA GLY A 3 -7.09 -7.41 4.67
C GLY A 3 -5.88 -7.80 5.48
N THR A 4 -5.32 -8.97 5.18
CA THR A 4 -4.13 -9.49 5.84
C THR A 4 -3.14 -10.09 4.83
N PHE A 5 -1.86 -10.09 5.19
CA PHE A 5 -0.83 -10.91 4.57
C PHE A 5 -0.34 -11.96 5.57
N THR A 6 -0.37 -13.22 5.16
CA THR A 6 0.21 -14.40 5.85
C THR A 6 1.29 -15.08 4.99
N GLY A 7 1.78 -14.35 3.99
CA GLY A 7 2.77 -14.74 2.99
C GLY A 7 3.09 -13.53 2.10
N THR A 8 3.95 -13.70 1.12
CA THR A 8 4.17 -12.68 0.09
C THR A 8 2.96 -12.54 -0.82
N GLY A 9 2.80 -11.36 -1.44
CA GLY A 9 1.75 -11.12 -2.41
C GLY A 9 1.18 -9.71 -2.34
N ARG A 10 0.24 -9.43 -3.23
CA ARG A 10 -0.36 -8.11 -3.41
C ARG A 10 -1.81 -8.10 -2.95
N SER A 11 -2.24 -7.01 -2.32
CA SER A 11 -3.63 -6.79 -1.94
C SER A 11 -4.54 -6.59 -3.17
N ALA A 12 -5.84 -6.42 -2.93
CA ALA A 12 -6.74 -5.81 -3.91
C ALA A 12 -6.27 -4.38 -4.26
N SER A 13 -6.84 -3.81 -5.33
CA SER A 13 -6.62 -2.42 -5.69
C SER A 13 -7.58 -1.48 -4.95
N PHE A 14 -7.13 -0.26 -4.70
CA PHE A 14 -7.89 0.86 -4.18
C PHE A 14 -7.72 2.06 -5.11
N THR A 15 -8.81 2.78 -5.40
CA THR A 15 -8.77 4.00 -6.22
C THR A 15 -9.13 5.19 -5.34
N PRO A 16 -8.16 6.03 -4.92
CA PRO A 16 -8.46 7.23 -4.16
C PRO A 16 -9.24 8.25 -5.00
N ARG A 17 -10.00 9.11 -4.33
CA ARG A 17 -10.59 10.28 -4.99
C ARG A 17 -9.48 11.28 -5.30
N GLN A 18 -9.47 11.78 -6.53
CA GLN A 18 -8.54 12.81 -6.96
C GLN A 18 -8.53 14.00 -5.99
N GLY A 19 -7.34 14.39 -5.52
CA GLY A 19 -7.13 15.52 -4.63
C GLY A 19 -7.54 15.30 -3.17
N ALA A 20 -8.03 14.10 -2.82
CA ALA A 20 -8.37 13.76 -1.44
C ALA A 20 -7.23 12.97 -0.78
N ALA A 21 -7.10 13.18 0.53
CA ALA A 21 -6.24 12.36 1.37
C ALA A 21 -6.88 10.99 1.65
N PHE A 22 -6.06 9.96 1.74
CA PHE A 22 -6.45 8.62 2.17
C PHE A 22 -5.45 8.09 3.21
N ASN A 23 -5.94 7.21 4.07
CA ASN A 23 -5.15 6.57 5.12
C ASN A 23 -4.55 5.27 4.59
N VAL A 24 -3.34 4.96 5.06
CA VAL A 24 -2.71 3.65 4.94
C VAL A 24 -2.19 3.23 6.31
N SER A 25 -2.55 2.02 6.74
CA SER A 25 -2.13 1.51 8.05
C SER A 25 -1.76 0.03 7.95
N LEU A 26 -0.73 -0.36 8.69
CA LEU A 26 -0.30 -1.73 8.90
C LEU A 26 -0.18 -2.00 10.40
N TRP A 27 -0.67 -3.14 10.87
CA TRP A 27 -0.60 -3.53 12.27
C TRP A 27 -0.52 -5.04 12.47
N GLY A 28 -0.18 -5.45 13.69
CA GLY A 28 0.04 -6.85 14.08
C GLY A 28 1.49 -7.11 14.48
N THR A 29 1.81 -8.38 14.69
CA THR A 29 3.16 -8.86 14.98
C THR A 29 3.65 -9.68 13.79
N PHE A 30 4.71 -9.22 13.15
CA PHE A 30 5.20 -9.83 11.92
C PHE A 30 6.68 -9.53 11.68
N VAL A 31 7.30 -10.37 10.84
CA VAL A 31 8.60 -10.12 10.20
C VAL A 31 8.36 -10.20 8.70
N ALA A 32 8.19 -9.05 8.07
CA ALA A 32 7.85 -8.91 6.66
C ALA A 32 8.26 -7.52 6.15
N THR A 33 8.35 -7.37 4.83
CA THR A 33 8.47 -6.07 4.15
C THR A 33 7.22 -5.85 3.33
N VAL A 34 6.55 -4.71 3.53
CA VAL A 34 5.41 -4.29 2.73
C VAL A 34 5.70 -2.96 2.08
N GLN A 35 5.37 -2.84 0.81
CA GLN A 35 5.46 -1.58 0.08
C GLN A 35 4.13 -1.16 -0.51
N MET A 36 3.90 0.14 -0.61
CA MET A 36 2.81 0.69 -1.40
C MET A 36 3.26 0.89 -2.85
N GLU A 37 2.42 0.45 -3.76
CA GLU A 37 2.60 0.56 -5.20
C GLU A 37 1.41 1.28 -5.82
N ARG A 38 1.63 1.84 -7.01
CA ARG A 38 0.55 2.39 -7.83
C ARG A 38 0.65 1.96 -9.28
N SER A 39 -0.48 1.93 -9.96
CA SER A 39 -0.62 1.60 -11.37
C SER A 39 -1.35 2.71 -12.11
N PHE A 40 -0.86 3.02 -13.31
CA PHE A 40 -1.41 4.02 -14.22
C PHE A 40 -2.07 3.42 -15.46
N ASP A 41 -2.01 2.09 -15.59
CA ASP A 41 -2.43 1.33 -16.78
C ASP A 41 -3.43 0.23 -16.41
N ASN A 42 -4.37 0.58 -15.53
CA ASN A 42 -5.45 -0.29 -15.08
C ASN A 42 -4.99 -1.62 -14.48
N GLY A 43 -3.85 -1.60 -13.77
CA GLY A 43 -3.34 -2.73 -13.01
C GLY A 43 -2.40 -3.65 -13.80
N VAL A 44 -1.97 -3.28 -15.00
CA VAL A 44 -1.01 -4.07 -15.79
C VAL A 44 0.39 -3.94 -15.22
N THR A 45 0.87 -2.72 -14.96
CA THR A 45 2.16 -2.44 -14.30
C THR A 45 1.96 -1.75 -12.96
N TRP A 46 2.83 -2.06 -12.01
CA TRP A 46 2.80 -1.55 -10.65
C TRP A 46 4.16 -1.02 -10.28
N LEU A 47 4.21 0.24 -9.85
CA LEU A 47 5.44 0.97 -9.59
C LEU A 47 5.50 1.34 -8.10
N PRO A 48 6.66 1.19 -7.44
CA PRO A 48 6.84 1.67 -6.08
C PRO A 48 6.76 3.19 -6.04
N LEU A 49 6.29 3.73 -4.92
CA LEU A 49 6.31 5.16 -4.71
C LEU A 49 7.68 5.64 -4.23
N THR A 50 8.27 6.57 -4.98
CA THR A 50 9.60 7.12 -4.69
C THR A 50 9.59 8.64 -4.62
N ALA A 51 10.50 9.22 -3.82
CA ALA A 51 10.91 10.62 -3.90
C ALA A 51 12.42 10.69 -4.08
N ALA A 52 12.87 11.48 -5.07
CA ALA A 52 14.30 11.61 -5.40
C ALA A 52 15.03 10.27 -5.60
N GLY A 53 14.34 9.24 -6.12
CA GLY A 53 14.89 7.90 -6.32
C GLY A 53 14.89 7.00 -5.09
N THR A 54 14.43 7.49 -3.94
CA THR A 54 14.28 6.70 -2.70
C THR A 54 12.84 6.27 -2.50
N GLN A 55 12.61 5.00 -2.18
CA GLN A 55 11.28 4.48 -1.89
C GLN A 55 10.73 5.08 -0.60
N LEU A 56 9.50 5.63 -0.65
CA LEU A 56 8.88 6.33 0.48
C LEU A 56 8.05 5.39 1.36
N TYR A 57 7.17 4.63 0.74
CA TYR A 57 6.15 3.84 1.42
C TYR A 57 6.58 2.38 1.45
N VAL A 58 7.60 2.10 2.26
CA VAL A 58 8.14 0.75 2.51
C VAL A 58 8.32 0.56 4.01
N TRP A 59 7.69 -0.48 4.54
CA TRP A 59 7.61 -0.72 5.97
C TRP A 59 8.01 -2.15 6.31
N THR A 60 8.82 -2.27 7.36
CA THR A 60 9.21 -3.56 7.95
C THR A 60 8.55 -3.81 9.32
N GLY A 61 7.65 -2.91 9.72
CA GLY A 61 6.89 -2.96 10.96
C GLY A 61 5.56 -2.20 10.84
N PRO A 62 4.77 -2.12 11.93
CA PRO A 62 3.53 -1.37 11.95
C PRO A 62 3.71 0.09 11.54
N ALA A 63 2.73 0.64 10.82
CA ALA A 63 2.74 2.01 10.32
C ALA A 63 1.33 2.57 10.23
N SER A 64 1.19 3.90 10.30
CA SER A 64 -0.07 4.59 10.07
C SER A 64 0.20 5.97 9.49
N GLU A 65 -0.18 6.18 8.24
CA GLU A 65 0.21 7.34 7.45
C GLU A 65 -0.96 7.85 6.60
N ILE A 66 -0.78 9.07 6.08
CA ILE A 66 -1.70 9.72 5.15
C ILE A 66 -0.97 9.92 3.83
N ALA A 67 -1.65 9.64 2.72
CA ALA A 67 -1.18 9.89 1.37
C ALA A 67 -2.29 10.59 0.56
N ALA A 68 -1.94 11.11 -0.62
CA ALA A 68 -2.88 11.72 -1.54
C ALA A 68 -2.45 11.45 -2.99
N GLU A 69 -3.43 11.41 -3.90
CA GLU A 69 -3.18 11.30 -5.34
C GLU A 69 -3.93 12.42 -6.07
N VAL A 70 -3.23 13.09 -6.97
CA VAL A 70 -3.71 14.25 -7.72
C VAL A 70 -4.20 13.88 -9.12
N MET A 71 -3.88 12.67 -9.59
CA MET A 71 -4.33 12.13 -10.86
C MET A 71 -5.56 11.22 -10.68
N PRO A 72 -6.62 11.37 -11.49
CA PRO A 72 -7.79 10.51 -11.38
C PRO A 72 -7.49 9.10 -11.93
N GLY A 73 -8.15 8.09 -11.38
CA GLY A 73 -8.11 6.72 -11.90
C GLY A 73 -6.84 5.92 -11.61
N VAL A 74 -5.88 6.49 -10.87
CA VAL A 74 -4.69 5.75 -10.42
C VAL A 74 -5.10 4.68 -9.41
N LEU A 75 -4.62 3.46 -9.61
CA LEU A 75 -4.84 2.37 -8.68
C LEU A 75 -3.68 2.30 -7.69
N TYR A 76 -3.99 2.07 -6.42
CA TYR A 76 -3.04 1.83 -5.34
C TYR A 76 -3.19 0.42 -4.80
N SER A 77 -2.10 -0.16 -4.34
CA SER A 77 -2.08 -1.47 -3.70
C SER A 77 -0.96 -1.56 -2.66
N LEU A 78 -1.10 -2.47 -1.72
CA LEU A 78 -0.01 -2.93 -0.87
C LEU A 78 0.55 -4.22 -1.43
N ASN A 79 1.86 -4.39 -1.37
CA ASN A 79 2.57 -5.58 -1.80
C ASN A 79 3.53 -6.03 -0.68
N CYS A 80 3.30 -7.21 -0.13
CA CYS A 80 4.22 -7.87 0.79
C CYS A 80 5.31 -8.57 -0.04
N THR A 81 6.48 -7.93 -0.12
CA THR A 81 7.59 -8.34 -0.99
C THR A 81 8.51 -9.36 -0.34
N ALA A 82 8.56 -9.37 0.99
CA ALA A 82 9.27 -10.37 1.78
C ALA A 82 8.43 -10.75 2.99
N PHE A 83 8.38 -12.04 3.32
CA PHE A 83 7.62 -12.54 4.46
C PHE A 83 8.37 -13.68 5.13
N THR A 84 8.58 -13.55 6.43
CA THR A 84 9.22 -14.58 7.25
C THR A 84 8.24 -15.19 8.25
N SER A 85 7.46 -14.37 8.97
CA SER A 85 6.51 -14.88 9.97
C SER A 85 5.45 -13.85 10.40
N GLY A 86 4.41 -14.33 11.09
CA GLY A 86 3.39 -13.53 11.75
C GLY A 86 2.17 -13.24 10.88
N THR A 87 1.50 -12.12 11.14
CA THR A 87 0.37 -11.66 10.32
C THR A 87 0.42 -10.14 10.20
N VAL A 88 0.48 -9.66 8.97
CA VAL A 88 0.35 -8.24 8.66
C VAL A 88 -1.13 -7.96 8.42
N ASN A 89 -1.77 -7.19 9.27
CA ASN A 89 -3.09 -6.64 8.97
C ASN A 89 -2.91 -5.28 8.32
N TYR A 90 -3.76 -4.95 7.35
CA TYR A 90 -3.66 -3.68 6.64
C TYR A 90 -5.01 -3.05 6.33
N LEU A 91 -4.98 -1.73 6.17
CA LEU A 91 -6.07 -0.91 5.68
C LEU A 91 -5.50 0.16 4.75
N MET A 92 -6.20 0.40 3.64
CA MET A 92 -6.01 1.59 2.82
C MET A 92 -7.37 2.12 2.41
N GLY A 93 -7.68 3.37 2.74
CA GLY A 93 -9.00 3.92 2.44
C GLY A 93 -9.18 5.36 2.86
N GLN A 94 -10.26 5.94 2.35
CA GLN A 94 -10.72 7.29 2.64
C GLN A 94 -12.22 7.26 2.96
N ALA A 95 -12.73 8.31 3.59
CA ALA A 95 -14.16 8.51 3.70
C ALA A 95 -14.78 8.60 2.30
N GLN A 96 -15.93 7.95 2.11
CA GLN A 96 -16.67 7.98 0.86
C GLN A 96 -17.30 9.35 0.61
#